data_AF-A0A953LRE8-F1
#
_entry.id   AF-A0A953LRE8-F1
#
_cell.length_a   1.000
_cell.length_b   1.000
_cell.length_c   1.000
_cell.angle_alpha   90.00
_cell.angle_beta   90.00
_cell.angle_gamma   90.00
#
_symmetry.space_group_name_H-M   'P 1'
#
loop_
_entity.id
_entity.type
_entity.pdbx_description
1 polymer ?
#
loop_
_entity_poly.entity_id
_entity_poly.type
_entity_poly.pdbx_seq_one_letter_code
_entity_poly.pdbx_strand_id
1 'polypeptide(L)'
;MSAKTQRSGVSEKTNAGASRRYAVTKIKYTDEPLGKLQVVPDFLPSPAELAFREEGVKVTLALSKKSIEFFKSEATKHHTQYQRMIRRLIDAYVDAQAPTRQSTRTLRDKAAQRR
;
A
#
# COMPACT_ATOMS: atom_id res chain seq x y z
N MET A 1 -55.71 27.58 48.50
CA MET A 1 -54.78 26.87 49.42
C MET A 1 -54.23 25.66 48.70
N SER A 2 -52.91 25.54 48.71
CA SER A 2 -52.02 24.71 47.89
C SER A 2 -52.16 23.19 48.01
N ALA A 3 -51.72 22.44 46.99
CA ALA A 3 -50.68 21.42 47.13
C ALA A 3 -50.14 20.93 45.77
N LYS A 4 -48.80 20.86 45.67
CA LYS A 4 -47.98 20.33 44.58
C LYS A 4 -48.09 18.80 44.46
N THR A 5 -47.80 18.24 43.28
CA THR A 5 -47.02 16.99 43.13
C THR A 5 -46.40 16.89 41.73
N GLN A 6 -45.11 16.55 41.70
CA GLN A 6 -44.24 16.35 40.53
C GLN A 6 -44.30 14.89 40.01
N ARG A 7 -44.02 14.68 38.71
CA ARG A 7 -43.42 13.46 38.09
C ARG A 7 -43.15 13.79 36.61
N SER A 8 -41.91 14.06 36.21
CA SER A 8 -40.97 13.14 35.53
C SER A 8 -41.50 12.57 34.20
N GLY A 9 -40.92 12.98 33.07
CA GLY A 9 -41.26 12.40 31.76
C GLY A 9 -40.40 12.90 30.61
N VAL A 10 -39.25 12.23 30.42
CA VAL A 10 -38.60 11.89 29.14
C VAL A 10 -38.11 13.04 28.23
N SER A 11 -36.79 13.23 28.28
CA SER A 11 -35.99 13.85 27.22
C SER A 11 -35.86 12.88 26.05
N GLU A 12 -36.56 13.17 24.95
CA GLU A 12 -36.41 12.43 23.70
C GLU A 12 -35.32 13.11 22.86
N LYS A 13 -34.12 12.54 22.91
CA LYS A 13 -33.00 12.91 22.04
C LYS A 13 -33.25 12.31 20.66
N THR A 14 -33.57 13.15 19.67
CA THR A 14 -33.41 12.76 18.26
C THR A 14 -32.04 13.24 17.77
N ASN A 15 -31.12 12.30 17.66
CA ASN A 15 -29.77 12.51 17.17
C ASN A 15 -29.85 12.67 15.63
N ALA A 16 -30.07 13.89 15.16
CA ALA A 16 -30.08 14.20 13.74
C ALA A 16 -28.64 14.10 13.19
N GLY A 17 -28.38 13.00 12.47
CA GLY A 17 -27.12 12.74 11.81
C GLY A 17 -26.75 13.87 10.85
N ALA A 18 -25.73 14.63 11.22
CA ALA A 18 -25.12 15.64 10.36
C ALA A 18 -24.33 14.94 9.24
N SER A 19 -24.98 14.66 8.11
CA SER A 19 -24.28 14.41 6.85
C SER A 19 -23.46 15.65 6.50
N ARG A 20 -22.15 15.57 6.71
CA ARG A 20 -21.19 16.57 6.24
C ARG A 20 -21.26 16.63 4.72
N ARG A 21 -22.01 17.60 4.20
CA ARG A 21 -22.01 17.98 2.79
C ARG A 21 -20.66 18.60 2.50
N TYR A 22 -19.82 17.92 1.72
CA TYR A 22 -18.63 18.55 1.17
C TYR A 22 -19.09 19.54 0.10
N ALA A 23 -18.86 20.83 0.34
CA ALA A 23 -19.06 21.86 -0.67
C ALA A 23 -17.87 21.79 -1.65
N VAL A 24 -18.15 21.40 -2.89
CA VAL A 24 -17.17 21.52 -3.99
C VAL A 24 -17.20 22.96 -4.47
N THR A 25 -16.27 23.78 -4.00
CA THR A 25 -16.03 25.10 -4.56
C THR A 25 -15.31 24.92 -5.90
N LYS A 26 -15.89 25.48 -6.98
CA LYS A 26 -15.23 25.49 -8.30
C LYS A 26 -14.01 26.40 -8.22
N ILE A 27 -12.82 25.83 -8.35
CA ILE A 27 -11.57 26.59 -8.46
C ILE A 27 -11.66 27.41 -9.75
N LYS A 28 -11.65 28.73 -9.63
CA LYS A 28 -11.56 29.65 -10.77
C LYS A 28 -10.09 29.91 -11.02
N TYR A 29 -9.56 29.33 -12.08
CA TYR A 29 -8.21 29.60 -12.54
C TYR A 29 -8.19 30.98 -13.21
N THR A 30 -7.29 31.85 -12.76
CA THR A 30 -6.93 33.08 -13.46
C THR A 30 -5.78 32.75 -14.40
N ASP A 31 -5.82 33.25 -15.64
CA ASP A 31 -4.81 33.02 -16.70
C ASP A 31 -3.50 33.79 -16.41
N GLU A 32 -2.92 33.56 -15.23
CA GLU A 32 -1.65 34.15 -14.84
C GLU A 32 -0.52 33.55 -15.69
N PRO A 33 0.51 34.34 -16.03
CA PRO A 33 1.61 33.87 -16.84
C PRO A 33 2.35 32.74 -16.10
N LEU A 34 2.12 31.51 -16.56
CA LEU A 34 2.91 30.33 -16.20
C LEU A 34 4.37 30.68 -16.53
N GLY A 35 5.27 30.59 -15.53
CA GLY A 35 6.66 31.01 -15.66
C GLY A 35 7.46 30.24 -16.72
N LYS A 36 8.77 30.09 -16.52
CA LYS A 36 9.61 29.32 -17.46
C LYS A 36 9.23 27.83 -17.43
N LEU A 37 8.36 27.43 -18.36
CA LEU A 37 7.92 26.05 -18.51
C LEU A 37 9.10 25.19 -19.01
N GLN A 38 9.46 24.17 -18.24
CA GLN A 38 10.44 23.17 -18.68
C GLN A 38 9.69 21.95 -19.17
N VAL A 39 9.96 21.52 -20.40
CA VAL A 39 9.37 20.32 -20.98
C VAL A 39 10.07 19.12 -20.34
N VAL A 40 9.37 18.48 -19.41
CA VAL A 40 9.75 17.21 -18.81
C VAL A 40 9.33 16.12 -19.80
N PRO A 41 10.26 15.32 -20.36
CA PRO A 41 9.88 14.18 -21.18
C PRO A 41 9.12 13.17 -20.31
N ASP A 42 8.19 12.43 -20.92
CA ASP A 42 7.36 11.48 -20.19
C ASP A 42 8.24 10.39 -19.55
N PHE A 43 8.40 10.45 -18.22
CA PHE A 43 9.28 9.56 -17.45
C PHE A 43 8.51 8.41 -16.81
N LEU A 44 7.21 8.33 -17.06
CA LEU A 44 6.41 7.25 -16.51
C LEU A 44 6.58 6.02 -17.41
N PRO A 45 7.07 4.89 -16.86
CA PRO A 45 7.00 3.63 -17.58
C PRO A 45 5.55 3.35 -17.93
N SER A 46 5.32 2.67 -19.05
CA SER A 46 3.96 2.40 -19.52
C SER A 46 3.16 1.68 -18.41
N PRO A 47 1.83 1.88 -18.29
CA PRO A 47 1.04 1.19 -17.26
C PRO A 47 1.21 -0.34 -17.26
N ALA A 48 1.56 -0.92 -18.42
CA ALA A 48 1.90 -2.34 -18.56
C ALA A 48 3.24 -2.71 -17.91
N GLU A 49 4.26 -1.85 -18.03
CA GLU A 49 5.57 -2.02 -17.36
C GLU A 49 5.48 -1.79 -15.85
N LEU A 50 4.60 -0.90 -15.40
CA LEU A 50 4.28 -0.72 -13.97
C LEU A 50 3.62 -1.96 -13.36
N ALA A 51 2.89 -2.73 -14.18
CA ALA A 51 2.19 -3.94 -13.76
C ALA A 51 3.07 -5.20 -13.90
N PHE A 52 4.35 -5.14 -13.50
CA PHE A 52 5.23 -6.31 -13.47
C PHE A 52 4.58 -7.43 -12.64
N ARG A 53 4.16 -8.51 -13.30
CA ARG A 53 3.60 -9.70 -12.66
C ARG A 53 4.70 -10.74 -12.55
N GLU A 54 5.10 -11.07 -11.32
CA GLU A 54 5.98 -12.22 -11.08
C GLU A 54 5.32 -13.51 -11.61
N GLU A 55 6.04 -14.27 -12.44
CA GLU A 55 5.59 -15.58 -12.92
C GLU A 55 5.49 -16.56 -11.74
N GLY A 56 4.26 -16.84 -11.30
CA GLY A 56 4.01 -17.68 -10.12
C GLY A 56 3.72 -19.14 -10.49
N VAL A 57 4.57 -20.06 -10.05
CA VAL A 57 4.24 -21.50 -10.06
C VAL A 57 3.44 -21.84 -8.82
N LYS A 58 2.23 -22.40 -9.00
CA LYS A 58 1.36 -22.81 -7.88
C LYS A 58 1.76 -24.21 -7.40
N VAL A 59 2.09 -24.31 -6.12
CA VAL A 59 2.32 -25.58 -5.42
C VAL A 59 1.41 -25.69 -4.20
N THR A 60 1.09 -26.91 -3.78
CA THR A 60 0.33 -27.17 -2.54
C THR A 60 1.30 -27.68 -1.47
N LEU A 61 1.43 -26.92 -0.38
CA LEU A 61 2.28 -27.25 0.76
C LEU A 61 1.44 -27.27 2.04
N ALA A 62 1.64 -28.28 2.89
CA ALA A 62 1.05 -28.32 4.22
C ALA A 62 1.86 -27.42 5.18
N LEU A 63 1.19 -26.46 5.82
CA LEU A 63 1.77 -25.59 6.84
C LEU A 63 1.11 -25.85 8.19
N SER A 64 1.84 -25.63 9.29
CA SER A 64 1.29 -25.77 10.63
C SER A 64 0.20 -24.73 10.90
N LYS A 65 -0.79 -25.07 11.74
CA LYS A 65 -1.86 -24.15 12.16
C LYS A 65 -1.31 -22.87 12.78
N LYS A 66 -0.30 -23.01 13.66
CA LYS A 66 0.41 -21.90 14.29
C LYS A 66 0.98 -20.91 13.27
N SER A 67 1.64 -21.42 12.23
CA SER A 67 2.23 -20.59 11.17
C SER A 67 1.15 -19.81 10.41
N ILE A 68 0.04 -20.46 10.07
CA ILE A 68 -1.06 -19.81 9.34
C ILE A 68 -1.73 -18.72 10.19
N GLU A 69 -1.95 -18.98 11.48
CA GLU A 69 -2.55 -17.99 12.39
C GLU A 69 -1.68 -16.74 12.53
N PHE A 70 -0.37 -16.92 12.67
CA PHE A 70 0.60 -15.81 12.68
C PHE A 70 0.46 -14.94 11.43
N PHE A 71 0.56 -15.54 10.23
CA PHE A 71 0.49 -14.77 8.98
C PHE A 71 -0.87 -14.12 8.75
N LYS A 72 -1.98 -14.74 9.18
CA LYS A 72 -3.31 -14.12 9.10
C LYS A 72 -3.39 -12.87 9.98
N SER A 73 -2.87 -12.94 11.20
CA SER A 73 -2.86 -11.80 12.12
C SER A 73 -2.02 -10.63 11.58
N GLU A 74 -0.82 -10.92 11.05
CA GLU A 74 0.06 -9.90 10.48
C GLU A 74 -0.50 -9.32 9.18
N ALA A 75 -1.06 -10.16 8.30
CA ALA A 75 -1.65 -9.71 7.05
C ALA A 75 -2.81 -8.71 7.26
N THR A 76 -3.58 -8.89 8.34
CA THR A 76 -4.66 -7.96 8.72
C THR A 76 -4.11 -6.60 9.14
N LYS A 77 -2.99 -6.57 9.89
CA LYS A 77 -2.32 -5.34 10.33
C LYS A 77 -1.71 -4.56 9.16
N HIS A 78 -1.14 -5.27 8.19
CA HIS A 78 -0.43 -4.69 7.05
C HIS A 78 -1.31 -4.55 5.78
N HIS A 79 -2.62 -4.75 5.91
CA HIS A 79 -3.60 -4.65 4.81
C HIS A 79 -3.19 -5.42 3.54
N THR A 80 -2.71 -6.64 3.71
CA THR A 80 -2.22 -7.49 2.62
C THR A 80 -2.78 -8.90 2.71
N GLN A 81 -2.50 -9.74 1.72
CA GLN A 81 -2.89 -11.15 1.73
C GLN A 81 -1.82 -11.97 2.46
N TYR A 82 -2.21 -12.87 3.37
CA TYR A 82 -1.27 -13.71 4.11
C TYR A 82 -0.42 -14.59 3.18
N GLN A 83 -0.96 -15.01 2.03
CA GLN A 83 -0.23 -15.76 1.01
C GLN A 83 0.92 -14.96 0.41
N ARG A 84 0.79 -13.62 0.32
CA ARG A 84 1.86 -12.76 -0.18
C ARG A 84 3.03 -12.73 0.81
N MET A 85 2.74 -12.68 2.11
CA MET A 85 3.77 -12.75 3.15
C MET A 85 4.52 -14.08 3.14
N ILE A 86 3.79 -15.19 2.99
CA ILE A 86 4.40 -16.53 2.90
C ILE A 86 5.34 -16.63 1.70
N ARG A 87 4.90 -16.18 0.51
CA ARG A 87 5.75 -16.16 -0.70
C ARG A 87 7.04 -15.38 -0.47
N ARG A 88 6.93 -14.15 0.06
CA ARG A 88 8.10 -13.29 0.32
C ARG A 88 9.07 -13.87 1.34
N LEU A 89 8.56 -14.59 2.35
CA LEU A 89 9.45 -15.28 3.30
C LEU A 89 10.27 -16.38 2.61
N ILE A 90 9.63 -17.16 1.72
CA ILE A 90 10.31 -18.23 0.99
C ILE A 90 11.35 -17.64 0.03
N ASP A 91 10.99 -16.60 -0.72
CA ASP A 91 11.91 -15.90 -1.63
C ASP A 91 13.14 -15.38 -0.87
N ALA A 92 12.91 -14.64 0.24
CA ALA A 92 13.99 -14.09 1.06
C ALA A 92 14.89 -15.17 1.69
N TYR A 93 14.32 -16.33 2.04
CA TYR A 93 15.10 -17.45 2.54
C TYR A 93 16.02 -18.01 1.44
N VAL A 94 15.50 -18.20 0.22
CA VAL A 94 16.31 -18.69 -0.91
C VAL A 94 17.42 -17.71 -1.27
N ASP A 95 17.10 -16.40 -1.32
CA ASP A 95 18.08 -15.35 -1.60
C ASP A 95 19.23 -15.33 -0.59
N ALA A 96 18.92 -15.59 0.68
CA ALA A 96 19.94 -15.67 1.73
C ALA A 96 20.85 -16.91 1.58
N GLN A 97 20.32 -18.03 1.07
CA GLN A 97 21.07 -19.29 1.00
C GLN A 97 21.77 -19.49 -0.35
N ALA A 98 21.33 -18.81 -1.40
CA ALA A 98 22.00 -18.82 -2.69
C ALA A 98 23.29 -17.98 -2.59
N PRO A 99 24.50 -18.57 -2.67
CA PRO A 99 25.71 -17.77 -2.74
C PRO A 99 25.63 -16.91 -4.00
N THR A 100 25.54 -15.59 -3.85
CA THR A 100 25.66 -14.64 -4.96
C THR A 100 26.99 -14.90 -5.66
N ARG A 101 26.94 -15.64 -6.77
CA ARG A 101 28.13 -16.00 -7.57
C ARG A 101 28.64 -14.85 -8.44
N GLN A 102 28.07 -13.65 -8.34
CA GLN A 102 28.34 -12.60 -9.32
C GLN A 102 28.57 -11.24 -8.67
N SER A 103 29.84 -11.00 -8.30
CA SER A 103 30.40 -9.64 -8.14
C SER A 103 31.81 -9.51 -8.73
N THR A 104 32.38 -10.57 -9.33
CA THR A 104 33.77 -10.54 -9.84
C THR A 104 33.89 -10.31 -11.36
N ARG A 105 32.79 -10.11 -12.09
CA ARG A 105 32.83 -10.03 -13.57
C ARG A 105 32.95 -8.60 -14.13
N THR A 106 32.68 -7.55 -13.35
CA THR A 106 32.70 -6.15 -13.85
C THR A 106 34.04 -5.42 -13.69
N LEU A 107 35.06 -6.05 -13.10
CA LEU A 107 36.40 -5.44 -12.97
C LEU A 107 37.42 -5.91 -14.02
N ARG A 108 37.14 -6.97 -14.78
CA ARG A 108 38.08 -7.47 -15.82
C ARG A 108 37.95 -6.73 -17.17
N ASP A 109 36.76 -6.29 -17.56
CA ASP A 109 36.58 -5.63 -18.86
C ASP A 109 37.13 -4.19 -18.90
N LYS A 110 37.19 -3.48 -17.77
CA LYS A 110 37.81 -2.13 -17.73
C LYS A 110 39.34 -2.14 -17.84
N ALA A 111 40.00 -3.28 -17.63
CA ALA A 111 41.45 -3.39 -17.75
C ALA A 111 41.92 -3.70 -19.18
N ALA A 112 41.04 -4.19 -20.05
CA ALA A 112 41.36 -4.52 -21.44
C ALA A 112 41.22 -3.32 -22.42
N GLN A 113 40.50 -2.26 -22.02
CA GLN A 113 40.26 -1.07 -22.86
C GLN A 113 41.35 0.03 -22.77
N ARG A 114 42.44 -0.18 -22.02
CA ARG A 114 43.54 0.79 -21.84
C ARG A 114 44.88 0.32 -22.42
N ARG A 115 44.87 -0.48 -23.48
CA ARG A 115 46.07 -0.86 -24.24
C ARG A 115 45.92 -0.46 -25.70
#